data_AF-A0A2D8PAG9-F1
#
_entry.id   AF-A0A2D8PAG9-F1
#
_cell.length_a   1.000
_cell.length_b   1.000
_cell.length_c   1.000
_cell.angle_alpha   90.00
_cell.angle_beta   90.00
_cell.angle_gamma   90.00
#
_symmetry.space_group_name_H-M   'P 1'
#
loop_
_entity.id
_entity.type
_entity.pdbx_description
1 polymer ?
#
loop_
_entity_poly.entity_id
_entity_poly.type
_entity_poly.pdbx_seq_one_letter_code
_entity_poly.pdbx_strand_id
1 'polypeptide(L)'
;MKTPHSFVAALSDVSLPDVFNPYRDQCPLHDRHDAPTRRRQNLEACLSSAVSLGADTIWIARDLGYRGGRRTGLPLTDEAHLSNAADLFGGVALQQATKGPALAERTASVTWDLLDQIGRPVMLWNVFPFHPHDADEPMSNRCHRKSERDATWPFMTALITMLQPRTLVAIGRDAGHALADLDCQVETVRHPSYGGQAEFINGIRKIYDLPDTRRLETTAPLPFVEFA
;
A
#
# COMPACT_ATOMS: atom_id res chain seq x y z
N MET A 1 15.55 7.27 -12.97
CA MET A 1 14.23 6.78 -12.52
C MET A 1 13.16 7.70 -13.11
N LYS A 2 12.79 7.51 -14.39
CA LYS A 2 11.81 8.37 -15.10
C LYS A 2 10.60 7.59 -15.63
N THR A 3 10.74 6.28 -15.79
CA THR A 3 9.68 5.36 -16.20
C THR A 3 9.45 4.31 -15.10
N PRO A 4 8.27 3.68 -15.04
CA PRO A 4 8.00 2.55 -14.14
C PRO A 4 9.12 1.50 -14.15
N HIS A 5 9.54 1.07 -15.35
CA HIS A 5 10.62 0.11 -15.52
C HIS A 5 11.94 0.57 -14.89
N SER A 6 12.43 1.76 -15.26
CA SER A 6 13.69 2.30 -14.74
C SER A 6 13.65 2.60 -13.23
N PHE A 7 12.44 2.84 -12.69
CA PHE A 7 12.21 3.06 -11.27
C PHE A 7 12.34 1.74 -10.51
N VAL A 8 11.63 0.70 -10.94
CA VAL A 8 11.68 -0.63 -10.32
C VAL A 8 13.05 -1.26 -10.44
N ALA A 9 13.75 -1.09 -11.57
CA ALA A 9 15.12 -1.54 -11.75
C ALA A 9 16.06 -0.94 -10.69
N ALA A 10 16.07 0.40 -10.56
CA ALA A 10 16.89 1.08 -9.56
C ALA A 10 16.50 0.69 -8.12
N LEU A 11 15.22 0.46 -7.86
CA LEU A 11 14.72 0.03 -6.55
C LEU A 11 15.23 -1.37 -6.19
N SER A 12 15.38 -2.25 -7.18
CA SER A 12 15.92 -3.60 -6.98
C SER A 12 17.43 -3.68 -6.74
N ASP A 13 18.16 -2.60 -7.01
CA ASP A 13 19.61 -2.55 -6.79
C ASP A 13 19.97 -2.18 -5.34
N VAL A 14 19.00 -1.70 -4.55
CA VAL A 14 19.26 -1.25 -3.18
C VAL A 14 19.46 -2.44 -2.23
N SER A 15 20.52 -2.37 -1.44
CA SER A 15 20.80 -3.32 -0.35
C SER A 15 21.24 -2.54 0.88
N LEU A 16 20.61 -2.83 2.02
CA LEU A 16 20.85 -2.20 3.32
C LEU A 16 20.90 -3.29 4.41
N PRO A 17 21.66 -3.10 5.49
CA PRO A 17 21.70 -4.04 6.61
C PRO A 17 20.34 -4.11 7.32
N ASP A 18 19.94 -5.30 7.78
CA ASP A 18 18.70 -5.54 8.53
C ASP A 18 17.43 -5.02 7.83
N VAL A 19 17.44 -5.12 6.49
CA VAL A 19 16.36 -4.70 5.60
C VAL A 19 16.17 -5.76 4.53
N PHE A 20 14.93 -6.21 4.36
CA PHE A 20 14.51 -7.03 3.23
C PHE A 20 13.97 -6.14 2.11
N ASN A 21 14.66 -6.13 0.97
CA ASN A 21 14.19 -5.49 -0.26
C ASN A 21 13.38 -6.51 -1.08
N PRO A 22 12.04 -6.40 -1.15
CA PRO A 22 11.21 -7.38 -1.86
C PRO A 22 11.51 -7.51 -3.35
N TYR A 23 12.11 -6.49 -3.97
CA TYR A 23 12.40 -6.46 -5.40
C TYR A 23 13.76 -7.09 -5.73
N ARG A 24 14.57 -7.39 -4.71
CA ARG A 24 15.92 -7.96 -4.80
C ARG A 24 16.02 -9.32 -4.10
N ASP A 25 15.56 -9.35 -2.86
CA ASP A 25 15.83 -10.42 -1.91
C ASP A 25 14.76 -11.50 -1.99
N GLN A 26 15.19 -12.72 -1.71
CA GLN A 26 14.34 -13.90 -1.72
C GLN A 26 14.28 -14.51 -0.33
N CYS A 27 13.08 -14.71 0.21
CA CYS A 27 12.89 -15.41 1.46
C CYS A 27 12.96 -16.94 1.25
N PRO A 28 13.95 -17.66 1.82
CA PRO A 28 14.11 -19.09 1.56
C PRO A 28 12.92 -19.94 2.06
N LEU A 29 12.20 -19.45 3.07
CA LEU A 29 11.10 -20.17 3.70
C LEU A 29 9.78 -20.03 2.94
N HIS A 30 9.45 -18.80 2.51
CA HIS A 30 8.12 -18.49 1.99
C HIS A 30 8.10 -18.23 0.49
N ASP A 31 9.21 -17.81 -0.12
CA ASP A 31 9.20 -17.35 -1.50
C ASP A 31 9.21 -18.50 -2.51
N ARG A 32 8.58 -18.24 -3.65
CA ARG A 32 8.84 -18.99 -4.89
C ARG A 32 10.23 -18.67 -5.42
N HIS A 33 10.72 -19.48 -6.35
CA HIS A 33 12.08 -19.33 -6.90
C HIS A 33 12.29 -17.97 -7.63
N ASP A 34 11.23 -17.43 -8.22
CA ASP A 34 11.18 -16.21 -9.03
C ASP A 34 10.51 -15.03 -8.29
N ALA A 35 10.40 -15.09 -6.96
CA ALA A 35 9.64 -14.13 -6.17
C ALA A 35 10.07 -12.66 -6.35
N PRO A 36 11.36 -12.29 -6.36
CA PRO A 36 11.77 -10.90 -6.62
C PRO A 36 11.29 -10.42 -8.01
N THR A 37 11.38 -11.27 -9.02
CA THR A 37 10.90 -10.96 -10.38
C THR A 37 9.39 -10.75 -10.41
N ARG A 38 8.59 -11.59 -9.75
CA ARG A 38 7.14 -11.40 -9.62
C ARG A 38 6.78 -10.07 -8.97
N ARG A 39 7.45 -9.72 -7.86
CA ARG A 39 7.21 -8.45 -7.15
C ARG A 39 7.59 -7.23 -7.98
N ARG A 40 8.70 -7.30 -8.73
CA ARG A 40 9.08 -6.27 -9.71
C ARG A 40 8.02 -6.09 -10.79
N GLN A 41 7.55 -7.19 -11.38
CA GLN A 41 6.50 -7.16 -12.41
C GLN A 41 5.18 -6.59 -11.87
N ASN A 42 4.77 -6.98 -10.66
CA ASN A 42 3.58 -6.46 -10.01
C ASN A 42 3.67 -4.94 -9.82
N LEU A 43 4.78 -4.45 -9.22
CA LEU A 43 4.97 -3.03 -8.98
C LEU A 43 5.07 -2.24 -10.30
N GLU A 44 5.78 -2.75 -11.30
CA GLU A 44 5.89 -2.10 -12.61
C GLU A 44 4.53 -2.01 -13.31
N ALA A 45 3.70 -3.06 -13.22
CA ALA A 45 2.36 -3.07 -13.78
C ALA A 45 1.43 -2.06 -13.09
N CYS A 46 1.43 -2.02 -11.75
CA CYS A 46 0.66 -1.03 -10.99
C CYS A 46 1.11 0.39 -11.30
N LEU A 47 2.42 0.67 -11.34
CA LEU A 47 2.95 2.00 -11.67
C LEU A 47 2.60 2.42 -13.09
N SER A 48 2.74 1.52 -14.07
CA SER A 48 2.41 1.79 -15.47
C SER A 48 0.92 2.08 -15.63
N SER A 49 0.07 1.31 -14.94
CA SER A 49 -1.37 1.54 -14.94
C SER A 49 -1.75 2.84 -14.23
N ALA A 50 -1.13 3.15 -13.08
CA ALA A 50 -1.35 4.40 -12.36
C ALA A 50 -1.03 5.63 -13.23
N VAL A 51 0.08 5.59 -13.99
CA VAL A 51 0.41 6.63 -14.97
C VAL A 51 -0.64 6.68 -16.08
N SER A 52 -1.01 5.53 -16.67
CA SER A 52 -1.94 5.48 -17.81
C SER A 52 -3.36 5.90 -17.45
N LEU A 53 -3.83 5.58 -16.25
CA LEU A 53 -5.16 5.91 -15.75
C LEU A 53 -5.21 7.30 -15.09
N GLY A 54 -4.07 7.98 -14.97
CA GLY A 54 -3.98 9.31 -14.37
C GLY A 54 -4.30 9.33 -12.88
N ALA A 55 -3.75 8.38 -12.11
CA ALA A 55 -3.89 8.36 -10.66
C ALA A 55 -3.44 9.71 -10.06
N ASP A 56 -4.38 10.43 -9.45
CA ASP A 56 -4.18 11.80 -8.99
C ASP A 56 -3.83 11.89 -7.49
N THR A 57 -3.77 10.74 -6.82
CA THR A 57 -3.56 10.63 -5.38
C THR A 57 -2.55 9.54 -5.05
N ILE A 58 -1.69 9.81 -4.07
CA ILE A 58 -0.78 8.81 -3.50
C ILE A 58 -1.03 8.69 -2.00
N TRP A 59 -1.33 7.50 -1.52
CA TRP A 59 -1.37 7.20 -0.09
C TRP A 59 0.00 6.71 0.36
N ILE A 60 0.53 7.33 1.40
CA ILE A 60 1.89 7.12 1.86
C ILE A 60 1.86 6.62 3.30
N ALA A 61 2.23 5.35 3.50
CA ALA A 61 2.45 4.78 4.82
C ALA A 61 3.95 4.79 5.19
N ARG A 62 4.31 4.15 6.30
CA ARG A 62 5.65 4.27 6.88
C ARG A 62 6.69 3.34 6.22
N ASP A 63 6.54 2.03 6.42
CA ASP A 63 7.43 0.97 5.93
C ASP A 63 6.64 -0.32 5.63
N LEU A 64 7.23 -1.26 4.88
CA LEU A 64 6.54 -2.51 4.55
C LEU A 64 6.53 -3.43 5.76
N GLY A 65 5.37 -4.02 6.06
CA GLY A 65 5.23 -5.07 7.07
C GLY A 65 5.58 -6.46 6.50
N TYR A 66 6.05 -7.37 7.37
CA TYR A 66 6.47 -8.72 6.97
C TYR A 66 5.33 -9.60 6.40
N ARG A 67 4.07 -9.29 6.74
CA ARG A 67 2.84 -10.01 6.33
C ARG A 67 2.15 -9.43 5.11
N GLY A 68 2.43 -8.18 4.74
CA GLY A 68 1.83 -7.50 3.61
C GLY A 68 2.85 -7.25 2.52
N GLY A 69 3.26 -5.98 2.40
CA GLY A 69 4.12 -5.49 1.31
C GLY A 69 5.46 -6.21 1.13
N ARG A 70 6.04 -6.79 2.18
CA ARG A 70 7.22 -7.66 2.04
C ARG A 70 6.93 -8.86 1.12
N ARG A 71 5.74 -9.45 1.23
CA ARG A 71 5.33 -10.66 0.50
C ARG A 71 4.84 -10.33 -0.90
N THR A 72 4.14 -9.22 -1.09
CA THR A 72 3.50 -8.82 -2.35
C THR A 72 4.35 -7.90 -3.22
N GLY A 73 5.29 -7.16 -2.62
CA GLY A 73 5.97 -6.04 -3.27
C GLY A 73 5.08 -4.81 -3.45
N LEU A 74 3.89 -4.79 -2.85
CA LEU A 74 2.91 -3.71 -3.00
C LEU A 74 2.61 -3.09 -1.61
N PRO A 75 2.80 -1.77 -1.44
CA PRO A 75 2.49 -1.06 -0.20
C PRO A 75 1.03 -1.27 0.23
N LEU A 76 0.80 -1.41 1.55
CA LEU A 76 -0.53 -1.61 2.16
C LEU A 76 -1.37 -2.75 1.54
N THR A 77 -0.72 -3.70 0.87
CA THR A 77 -1.37 -4.79 0.14
C THR A 77 -0.85 -6.12 0.63
N ASP A 78 -1.76 -6.95 1.14
CA ASP A 78 -1.49 -8.34 1.46
C ASP A 78 -1.84 -9.25 0.27
N GLU A 79 -1.66 -10.57 0.44
CA GLU A 79 -1.89 -11.51 -0.67
C GLU A 79 -3.38 -11.75 -0.94
N ALA A 80 -4.24 -11.54 0.06
CA ALA A 80 -5.68 -11.70 -0.07
C ALA A 80 -6.31 -10.61 -0.95
N HIS A 81 -5.69 -9.43 -1.01
CA HIS A 81 -6.18 -8.28 -1.80
C HIS A 81 -5.43 -8.06 -3.12
N LEU A 82 -4.63 -9.03 -3.58
CA LEU A 82 -3.97 -8.92 -4.89
C LEU A 82 -4.98 -8.81 -6.05
N SER A 83 -6.14 -9.46 -5.95
CA SER A 83 -7.22 -9.33 -6.95
C SER A 83 -7.85 -7.93 -6.93
N ASN A 84 -8.13 -7.38 -5.74
CA ASN A 84 -8.65 -6.02 -5.61
C ASN A 84 -7.68 -4.99 -6.19
N ALA A 85 -6.38 -5.19 -5.93
CA ALA A 85 -5.33 -4.36 -6.54
C ALA A 85 -5.28 -4.49 -8.07
N ALA A 86 -5.43 -5.70 -8.60
CA ALA A 86 -5.51 -5.91 -10.04
C ALA A 86 -6.67 -5.12 -10.65
N ASP A 87 -7.86 -5.22 -10.05
CA ASP A 87 -9.08 -4.57 -10.54
C ASP A 87 -8.99 -3.04 -10.45
N LEU A 88 -8.52 -2.49 -9.32
CA LEU A 88 -8.33 -1.04 -9.12
C LEU A 88 -7.41 -0.42 -10.18
N PHE A 89 -6.41 -1.17 -10.62
CA PHE A 89 -5.46 -0.76 -11.66
C PHE A 89 -5.84 -1.29 -13.06
N GLY A 90 -7.13 -1.48 -13.34
CA GLY A 90 -7.60 -1.77 -14.70
C GLY A 90 -7.38 -3.20 -15.17
N GLY A 91 -7.39 -4.16 -14.25
CA GLY A 91 -7.27 -5.59 -14.55
C GLY A 91 -5.84 -6.06 -14.81
N VAL A 92 -4.83 -5.42 -14.20
CA VAL A 92 -3.43 -5.84 -14.34
C VAL A 92 -3.20 -7.23 -13.74
N ALA A 93 -2.42 -8.06 -14.41
CA ALA A 93 -2.13 -9.41 -13.92
C ALA A 93 -1.11 -9.36 -12.77
N LEU A 94 -1.59 -9.43 -11.53
CA LEU A 94 -0.75 -9.50 -10.34
C LEU A 94 -0.52 -10.94 -9.89
N GLN A 95 0.69 -11.22 -9.42
CA GLN A 95 1.15 -12.56 -9.11
C GLN A 95 1.55 -12.71 -7.64
N GLN A 96 1.07 -13.76 -6.98
CA GLN A 96 1.56 -14.11 -5.64
C GLN A 96 3.01 -14.61 -5.73
N ALA A 97 3.92 -13.93 -5.00
CA ALA A 97 5.34 -14.24 -5.00
C ALA A 97 5.73 -15.35 -4.00
N THR A 98 4.84 -15.72 -3.09
CA THR A 98 5.08 -16.72 -2.05
C THR A 98 4.38 -18.06 -2.33
N LYS A 99 4.80 -19.09 -1.61
CA LYS A 99 4.20 -20.42 -1.58
C LYS A 99 3.05 -20.48 -0.57
N GLY A 100 2.10 -21.38 -0.82
CA GLY A 100 0.98 -21.64 0.08
C GLY A 100 -0.19 -20.67 -0.10
N PRO A 101 -1.17 -20.73 0.81
CA PRO A 101 -2.37 -19.90 0.73
C PRO A 101 -2.05 -18.42 0.90
N ALA A 102 -2.90 -17.57 0.33
CA ALA A 102 -2.83 -16.12 0.50
C ALA A 102 -2.99 -15.74 1.98
N LEU A 103 -2.14 -14.85 2.45
CA LEU A 103 -2.20 -14.30 3.80
C LEU A 103 -2.95 -12.97 3.81
N ALA A 104 -3.84 -12.80 4.79
CA ALA A 104 -4.53 -11.54 5.07
C ALA A 104 -3.91 -10.79 6.27
N GLU A 105 -3.87 -9.46 6.19
CA GLU A 105 -3.41 -8.52 7.21
C GLU A 105 -4.49 -7.48 7.50
N ARG A 106 -4.76 -7.21 8.79
CA ARG A 106 -5.83 -6.28 9.21
C ARG A 106 -5.72 -4.88 8.59
N THR A 107 -4.53 -4.30 8.53
CA THR A 107 -4.32 -2.97 7.95
C THR A 107 -4.66 -2.94 6.46
N ALA A 108 -4.29 -4.00 5.73
CA ALA A 108 -4.62 -4.13 4.31
C ALA A 108 -6.14 -4.29 4.13
N SER A 109 -6.81 -5.15 4.90
CA SER A 109 -8.28 -5.29 4.83
C SER A 109 -9.02 -3.95 4.95
N VAL A 110 -8.72 -3.16 5.99
CA VAL A 110 -9.37 -1.85 6.17
C VAL A 110 -9.03 -0.88 5.03
N THR A 111 -7.81 -0.95 4.51
CA THR A 111 -7.36 -0.10 3.40
C THR A 111 -8.10 -0.44 2.11
N TRP A 112 -8.20 -1.73 1.78
CA TRP A 112 -8.84 -2.21 0.55
C TRP A 112 -10.37 -2.06 0.58
N ASP A 113 -11.01 -2.22 1.74
CA ASP A 113 -12.43 -1.89 1.90
C ASP A 113 -12.74 -0.43 1.50
N LEU A 114 -11.82 0.50 1.80
CA LEU A 114 -11.95 1.92 1.43
C LEU A 114 -11.60 2.17 -0.03
N LEU A 115 -10.55 1.54 -0.55
CA LEU A 115 -10.16 1.68 -1.96
C LEU A 115 -11.25 1.17 -2.90
N ASP A 116 -11.91 0.06 -2.55
CA ASP A 116 -13.03 -0.48 -3.31
C ASP A 116 -14.23 0.49 -3.33
N GLN A 117 -14.51 1.19 -2.22
CA GLN A 117 -15.53 2.24 -2.16
C GLN A 117 -15.14 3.48 -2.98
N ILE A 118 -13.85 3.82 -3.04
CA ILE A 118 -13.33 4.94 -3.84
C ILE A 118 -13.47 4.64 -5.33
N GLY A 119 -13.26 3.39 -5.75
CA GLY A 119 -13.55 2.92 -7.11
C GLY A 119 -12.74 3.60 -8.23
N ARG A 120 -11.64 4.27 -7.88
CA ARG A 120 -10.73 4.93 -8.83
C ARG A 120 -9.27 4.73 -8.41
N PRO A 121 -8.32 4.75 -9.36
CA PRO A 121 -6.91 4.45 -9.07
C PRO A 121 -6.32 5.39 -8.02
N VAL A 122 -5.76 4.79 -6.96
CA VAL A 122 -4.97 5.46 -5.92
C VAL A 122 -3.64 4.74 -5.83
N MET A 123 -2.53 5.46 -6.00
CA MET A 123 -1.21 4.86 -5.84
C MET A 123 -0.91 4.66 -4.35
N LEU A 124 -0.46 3.47 -3.97
CA LEU A 124 -0.02 3.18 -2.60
C LEU A 124 1.51 3.19 -2.54
N TRP A 125 2.08 3.90 -1.57
CA TRP A 125 3.52 3.99 -1.37
C TRP A 125 3.90 4.05 0.11
N ASN A 126 5.20 3.97 0.39
CA ASN A 126 5.75 4.09 1.74
C ASN A 126 6.89 5.11 1.78
N VAL A 127 7.05 5.80 2.92
CA VAL A 127 8.22 6.65 3.21
C VAL A 127 9.52 5.86 3.05
N PHE A 128 9.55 4.65 3.59
CA PHE A 128 10.61 3.69 3.36
C PHE A 128 10.06 2.49 2.56
N PRO A 129 10.52 2.26 1.31
CA PRO A 129 9.87 1.33 0.38
C PRO A 129 10.19 -0.15 0.64
N PHE A 130 10.88 -0.47 1.73
CA PHE A 130 11.35 -1.82 2.07
C PHE A 130 10.83 -2.28 3.43
N HIS A 131 11.18 -3.51 3.80
CA HIS A 131 10.83 -4.10 5.08
C HIS A 131 12.05 -4.11 6.04
N PRO A 132 12.15 -3.16 6.97
CA PRO A 132 13.14 -3.17 8.03
C PRO A 132 12.75 -4.18 9.12
N HIS A 133 13.72 -4.95 9.60
CA HIS A 133 13.55 -5.93 10.65
C HIS A 133 14.63 -5.77 11.73
N ASP A 134 14.44 -6.42 12.87
CA ASP A 134 15.46 -6.53 13.91
C ASP A 134 16.56 -7.50 13.46
N ALA A 135 17.78 -7.29 13.97
CA ALA A 135 18.92 -8.14 13.66
C ALA A 135 18.60 -9.60 14.02
N ASP A 136 18.99 -10.54 13.15
CA ASP A 136 18.72 -11.98 13.27
C ASP A 136 17.23 -12.39 13.32
N GLU A 137 16.29 -11.45 13.25
CA GLU A 137 14.84 -11.69 13.27
C GLU A 137 14.14 -11.21 11.98
N PRO A 138 14.35 -11.86 10.82
CA PRO A 138 13.87 -11.39 9.50
C PRO A 138 12.34 -11.40 9.30
N MET A 139 11.57 -11.77 10.33
CA MET A 139 10.11 -11.77 10.37
C MET A 139 9.54 -10.85 11.46
N SER A 140 10.38 -10.03 12.08
CA SER A 140 9.98 -8.95 13.00
C SER A 140 9.65 -7.68 12.20
N ASN A 141 8.93 -6.74 12.81
CA ASN A 141 8.76 -5.40 12.23
C ASN A 141 9.53 -4.39 13.08
N ARG A 142 10.53 -3.75 12.49
CA ARG A 142 11.22 -2.60 13.07
C ARG A 142 10.73 -1.31 12.41
N CYS A 143 10.86 -0.16 13.06
CA CYS A 143 10.69 1.12 12.35
C CYS A 143 11.94 1.41 11.52
N HIS A 144 11.78 1.95 10.31
CA HIS A 144 12.95 2.40 9.55
C HIS A 144 13.74 3.51 10.29
N ARG A 145 15.04 3.56 10.06
CA ARG A 145 15.95 4.60 10.57
C ARG A 145 15.89 5.81 9.65
N LYS A 146 16.25 6.98 10.19
CA LYS A 146 16.39 8.20 9.38
C LYS A 146 17.35 8.03 8.20
N SER A 147 18.51 7.40 8.41
CA SER A 147 19.47 7.14 7.32
C SER A 147 18.93 6.21 6.24
N GLU A 148 18.10 5.22 6.62
CA GLU A 148 17.46 4.30 5.67
C GLU A 148 16.45 5.07 4.80
N ARG A 149 15.61 5.89 5.43
CA ARG A 149 14.69 6.79 4.72
C ARG A 149 15.45 7.71 3.77
N ASP A 150 16.45 8.43 4.27
CA ASP A 150 17.19 9.43 3.50
C ASP A 150 17.89 8.80 2.29
N ALA A 151 18.42 7.58 2.43
CA ALA A 151 19.02 6.82 1.32
C ALA A 151 17.99 6.44 0.23
N THR A 152 16.73 6.24 0.59
CA THR A 152 15.65 5.88 -0.35
C THR A 152 14.76 7.05 -0.77
N TRP A 153 14.97 8.24 -0.21
CA TRP A 153 14.16 9.42 -0.52
C TRP A 153 14.09 9.78 -2.01
N PRO A 154 15.16 9.60 -2.82
CA PRO A 154 15.08 9.81 -4.26
C PRO A 154 13.97 9.02 -4.97
N PHE A 155 13.54 7.87 -4.43
CA PHE A 155 12.40 7.12 -4.97
C PHE A 155 11.07 7.83 -4.70
N MET A 156 10.88 8.45 -3.53
CA MET A 156 9.70 9.27 -3.26
C MET A 156 9.61 10.44 -4.24
N THR A 157 10.70 11.19 -4.42
CA THR A 157 10.75 12.32 -5.35
C THR A 157 10.51 11.88 -6.79
N ALA A 158 11.09 10.76 -7.21
CA ALA A 158 10.88 10.22 -8.56
C ALA A 158 9.43 9.77 -8.77
N LEU A 159 8.79 9.18 -7.76
CA LEU A 159 7.39 8.77 -7.82
C LEU A 159 6.45 9.98 -7.96
N ILE A 160 6.64 11.02 -7.14
CA ILE A 160 5.87 12.27 -7.21
C ILE A 160 6.08 12.93 -8.58
N THR A 161 7.32 12.96 -9.06
CA THR A 161 7.64 13.49 -10.40
C THR A 161 6.93 12.70 -11.50
N MET A 162 6.89 11.38 -11.39
CA MET A 162 6.29 10.49 -12.39
C MET A 162 4.76 10.59 -12.43
N LEU A 163 4.10 10.65 -11.27
CA LEU A 163 2.64 10.63 -11.18
C LEU A 163 2.00 12.01 -11.15
N GLN A 164 2.75 13.06 -10.78
CA GLN A 164 2.23 14.42 -10.61
C GLN A 164 0.91 14.47 -9.82
N PRO A 165 0.85 13.85 -8.61
CA PRO A 165 -0.38 13.75 -7.86
C PRO A 165 -0.86 15.13 -7.41
N ARG A 166 -2.19 15.32 -7.37
CA ARG A 166 -2.82 16.51 -6.79
C ARG A 166 -2.71 16.49 -5.27
N THR A 167 -2.85 15.32 -4.67
CA THR A 167 -2.91 15.17 -3.21
C THR A 167 -2.10 13.96 -2.76
N LEU A 168 -1.30 14.16 -1.72
CA LEU A 168 -0.65 13.11 -0.96
C LEU A 168 -1.46 12.86 0.31
N VAL A 169 -1.73 11.60 0.62
CA VAL A 169 -2.41 11.20 1.86
C VAL A 169 -1.41 10.51 2.76
N ALA A 170 -0.97 11.19 3.81
CA ALA A 170 -0.03 10.67 4.79
C ALA A 170 -0.76 9.82 5.84
N ILE A 171 -0.43 8.52 5.90
CA ILE A 171 -1.05 7.58 6.84
C ILE A 171 -0.16 7.44 8.06
N GLY A 172 -0.57 8.12 9.14
CA GLY A 172 0.14 8.14 10.41
C GLY A 172 1.14 9.29 10.54
N ARG A 173 1.63 9.48 11.77
CA ARG A 173 2.49 10.62 12.15
C ARG A 173 3.81 10.64 11.39
N ASP A 174 4.47 9.50 11.24
CA ASP A 174 5.78 9.41 10.61
C ASP A 174 5.72 9.79 9.13
N ALA A 175 4.67 9.35 8.43
CA ALA A 175 4.40 9.76 7.05
C ALA A 175 4.12 11.27 6.97
N GLY A 176 3.29 11.80 7.88
CA GLY A 176 3.00 13.24 7.91
C GLY A 176 4.25 14.09 8.09
N HIS A 177 5.12 13.72 9.04
CA HIS A 177 6.40 14.41 9.23
C HIS A 177 7.35 14.28 8.04
N ALA A 178 7.41 13.12 7.39
CA ALA A 178 8.29 12.93 6.24
C ALA A 178 7.89 13.78 5.03
N LEU A 179 6.61 14.10 4.89
CA LEU A 179 6.06 14.84 3.75
C LEU A 179 5.88 16.34 4.03
N ALA A 180 6.17 16.80 5.24
CA ALA A 180 5.87 18.17 5.70
C ALA A 180 6.54 19.27 4.85
N ASP A 181 7.72 18.99 4.30
CA ASP A 181 8.51 19.96 3.52
C ASP A 181 8.28 19.84 2.00
N LEU A 182 7.33 19.01 1.55
CA LEU A 182 7.01 18.88 0.14
C LEU A 182 6.04 19.97 -0.31
N ASP A 183 6.27 20.50 -1.52
CA ASP A 183 5.41 21.50 -2.17
C ASP A 183 4.14 20.88 -2.79
N CYS A 184 3.56 19.90 -2.11
CA CYS A 184 2.34 19.21 -2.52
C CYS A 184 1.26 19.38 -1.46
N GLN A 185 -0.01 19.30 -1.84
CA GLN A 185 -1.07 19.20 -0.84
C GLN A 185 -0.94 17.86 -0.11
N VAL A 186 -0.72 17.93 1.21
CA VAL A 186 -0.61 16.75 2.09
C VAL A 186 -1.77 16.73 3.07
N GLU A 187 -2.63 15.72 2.95
CA GLU A 187 -3.66 15.39 3.93
C GLU A 187 -3.13 14.32 4.89
N THR A 188 -3.28 14.50 6.19
CA THR A 188 -2.80 13.51 7.17
C THR A 188 -3.97 12.79 7.84
N VAL A 189 -3.91 11.45 7.87
CA VAL A 189 -4.88 10.60 8.55
C VAL A 189 -4.22 9.73 9.61
N ARG A 190 -4.99 9.28 10.60
CA ARG A 190 -4.50 8.35 11.63
C ARG A 190 -4.19 6.99 11.00
N HIS A 191 -3.12 6.32 11.43
CA HIS A 191 -2.84 4.94 11.01
C HIS A 191 -3.87 3.97 11.63
N PRO A 192 -4.39 2.96 10.91
CA PRO A 192 -5.47 2.09 11.40
C PRO A 192 -5.08 1.17 12.58
N SER A 193 -3.79 0.92 12.79
CA SER A 193 -3.32 0.12 13.92
C SER A 193 -3.47 0.82 15.29
N TYR A 194 -3.31 0.05 16.37
CA TYR A 194 -3.35 0.55 17.76
C TYR A 194 -4.60 1.38 18.10
N GLY A 195 -5.77 0.90 17.65
CA GLY A 195 -7.07 1.55 17.88
C GLY A 195 -7.40 2.70 16.92
N GLY A 196 -6.52 3.05 15.98
CA GLY A 196 -6.73 4.18 15.06
C GLY A 196 -7.66 3.91 13.87
N GLN A 197 -8.26 2.73 13.77
CA GLN A 197 -9.07 2.32 12.62
C GLN A 197 -10.25 3.25 12.34
N ALA A 198 -11.02 3.65 13.35
CA ALA A 198 -12.18 4.52 13.16
C ALA A 198 -11.78 5.92 12.66
N GLU A 199 -10.69 6.49 13.21
CA GLU A 199 -10.14 7.78 12.78
C GLU A 199 -9.57 7.70 11.36
N PHE A 200 -8.90 6.60 11.00
CA PHE A 200 -8.42 6.36 9.64
C PHE A 200 -9.57 6.37 8.64
N ILE A 201 -10.61 5.57 8.89
CA ILE A 201 -11.80 5.48 8.03
C ILE A 201 -12.46 6.86 7.87
N ASN A 202 -12.70 7.56 8.98
CA ASN A 202 -13.33 8.88 8.93
C ASN A 202 -12.47 9.91 8.19
N GLY A 203 -11.15 9.86 8.37
CA GLY A 203 -10.20 10.71 7.64
C GLY A 203 -10.26 10.50 6.14
N ILE A 204 -10.19 9.24 5.69
CA ILE A 204 -10.30 8.89 4.27
C ILE A 204 -11.66 9.29 3.70
N ARG A 205 -12.76 9.02 4.42
CA ARG A 205 -14.10 9.42 3.96
C ARG A 205 -14.22 10.92 3.75
N LYS A 206 -13.61 11.72 4.62
CA LYS A 206 -13.59 13.18 4.46
C LYS A 206 -12.76 13.63 3.25
N ILE A 207 -11.63 12.98 2.97
CA ILE A 207 -10.77 13.32 1.82
C ILE A 207 -11.45 12.99 0.49
N TYR A 208 -12.23 11.90 0.44
CA TYR A 208 -12.88 11.40 -0.78
C TYR A 208 -14.39 11.67 -0.85
N ASP A 209 -14.94 12.44 0.09
CA ASP A 209 -16.39 12.73 0.22
C ASP A 209 -17.27 11.46 0.17
N LEU A 210 -16.83 10.39 0.83
CA LEU A 210 -17.54 9.11 0.86
C LEU A 210 -18.70 9.13 1.88
N PRO A 211 -19.82 8.46 1.60
CA PRO A 211 -20.95 8.38 2.52
C PRO A 211 -20.59 7.61 3.81
N ASP A 212 -21.19 7.99 4.94
CA ASP A 212 -21.08 7.21 6.18
C ASP A 212 -21.90 5.91 6.04
N THR A 213 -21.23 4.76 6.05
CA THR A 213 -21.89 3.45 5.92
C THR A 213 -22.79 3.09 7.12
N ARG A 214 -22.92 3.96 8.13
CA ARG A 214 -23.86 3.78 9.26
C ARG A 214 -25.36 3.95 8.89
N ARG A 215 -25.73 4.00 7.61
CA ARG A 215 -27.15 4.01 7.17
C ARG A 215 -27.42 3.04 6.02
N LEU A 216 -27.16 1.76 6.22
CA LEU A 216 -27.92 0.71 5.53
C LEU A 216 -28.20 -0.42 6.52
N GLU A 217 -28.84 -0.10 7.65
CA GLU A 217 -29.73 -1.07 8.26
C GLU A 217 -30.95 -1.15 7.36
N THR A 218 -30.99 -2.21 6.55
CA THR A 218 -32.14 -2.62 5.77
C THR A 218 -33.33 -2.74 6.72
N THR A 219 -34.23 -1.75 6.72
CA THR A 219 -35.58 -1.95 7.22
C THR A 219 -36.27 -2.89 6.24
N ALA A 220 -36.02 -4.18 6.38
CA ALA A 220 -36.87 -5.20 5.79
C ALA A 220 -38.25 -5.06 6.45
N PRO A 221 -39.33 -4.81 5.70
CA PRO A 221 -40.65 -4.86 6.29
C PRO A 221 -40.92 -6.29 6.74
N LEU A 222 -41.26 -6.45 8.02
CA LEU A 222 -41.75 -7.70 8.58
C LEU A 222 -42.98 -8.14 7.75
N PRO A 223 -43.07 -9.41 7.32
CA PRO A 223 -44.26 -9.89 6.64
C PRO A 223 -45.43 -9.85 7.62
N PHE A 224 -46.47 -9.12 7.25
CA PHE A 224 -47.78 -9.19 7.91
C PHE A 224 -48.27 -10.64 7.85
N VAL A 225 -48.58 -11.19 9.01
CA VAL A 225 -49.31 -12.45 9.11
C VAL A 225 -50.79 -12.08 9.24
N GLU A 226 -51.54 -12.26 8.15
CA GLU A 226 -53.00 -12.31 8.21
C GLU A 226 -53.42 -13.61 8.89
N PHE A 227 -54.19 -13.49 9.97
CA PHE A 227 -55.06 -14.56 10.43
C PHE A 227 -56.49 -14.02 10.46
N ALA A 228 -57.34 -14.70 9.71
CA ALA A 228 -58.80 -14.71 9.88
C ALA A 228 -59.19 -15.62 11.05
#